data_AF-A0A946WV23-F1
#
_entry.id   AF-A0A946WV23-F1
#
_cell.length_a   1.000
_cell.length_b   1.000
_cell.length_c   1.000
_cell.angle_alpha   90.00
_cell.angle_beta   90.00
_cell.angle_gamma   90.00
#
_symmetry.space_group_name_H-M   'P 1'
#
loop_
_entity.id
_entity.type
_entity.pdbx_description
1 polymer ?
#
loop_
_entity_poly.entity_id
_entity_poly.type
_entity_poly.pdbx_seq_one_letter_code
_entity_poly.pdbx_strand_id
1 'polypeptide(L)'
;QMIPWDLDNTFSGAIMGFDYFNQSNIYEYDPYHDGSPNSPGERPLAEKLFNDPLYRKQYTAHMRTIINESLDTAVIRNQINQLQALAHNAADNDQWKGFTMAQYYSNVESAIWTSWGFGGIMSTIDARKQYLLSHPEISQVPPLISNVSVNNNLVEANVFNSSSVDLMITSSQYNSKFQSFAMNDDGINGDLTPNDGIYSIQLPFVGNTNVKFYIRAENNDAMILSPERAEYEFYEYSTISGLSDSQISNKRTLLKVCDVLGRESRMIYNQPLFFLYSDGTVEKKIIFE
;
A
#
# COMPACT_ATOMS: atom_id res chain seq x y z
N GLN A 1 3.64 5.34 17.18
CA GLN A 1 2.90 4.31 16.42
C GLN A 1 1.62 4.00 17.18
N MET A 2 0.48 3.91 16.49
CA MET A 2 -0.74 3.37 17.10
C MET A 2 -0.60 1.85 17.18
N ILE A 3 -0.95 1.26 18.32
CA ILE A 3 -0.92 -0.20 18.51
C ILE A 3 -2.38 -0.65 18.56
N PRO A 4 -2.85 -1.42 17.57
CA PRO A 4 -4.21 -1.92 17.61
C PRO A 4 -4.36 -2.93 18.76
N TRP A 5 -5.56 -2.97 19.33
CA TRP A 5 -5.95 -3.89 20.40
C TRP A 5 -7.39 -4.33 20.15
N ASP A 6 -7.71 -5.54 20.60
CA ASP A 6 -9.06 -6.11 20.53
C ASP A 6 -9.65 -6.15 19.11
N LEU A 7 -9.02 -6.98 18.26
CA LEU A 7 -9.36 -7.15 16.85
C LEU A 7 -10.20 -8.42 16.58
N ASP A 8 -10.86 -8.96 17.61
CA ASP A 8 -11.66 -10.19 17.51
C ASP A 8 -12.87 -10.04 16.58
N ASN A 9 -13.43 -8.83 16.48
CA ASN A 9 -14.53 -8.48 15.58
C ASN A 9 -14.09 -7.97 14.20
N THR A 10 -12.85 -8.25 13.81
CA THR A 10 -12.43 -8.10 12.40
C THR A 10 -13.12 -9.13 11.52
N PHE A 11 -13.10 -8.90 10.20
CA PHE A 11 -13.79 -9.73 9.21
C PHE A 11 -15.30 -9.89 9.51
N SER A 12 -15.90 -8.81 10.01
CA SER A 12 -17.30 -8.69 10.46
C SER A 12 -17.62 -9.42 11.77
N GLY A 13 -16.87 -10.45 12.15
CA GLY A 13 -16.97 -11.12 13.46
C GLY A 13 -18.42 -11.32 13.92
N ALA A 14 -18.69 -11.06 15.21
CA ALA A 14 -20.05 -11.08 15.76
C ALA A 14 -20.86 -9.83 15.37
N ILE A 15 -20.24 -8.77 14.84
CA ILE A 15 -20.95 -7.55 14.40
C ILE A 15 -21.94 -7.88 13.27
N MET A 16 -21.67 -8.92 12.49
CA MET A 16 -22.59 -9.39 11.44
C MET A 16 -24.03 -9.62 11.93
N GLY A 17 -24.21 -10.09 13.17
CA GLY A 17 -25.55 -10.32 13.72
C GLY A 17 -26.39 -9.06 13.90
N PHE A 18 -25.78 -7.87 13.95
CA PHE A 18 -26.51 -6.60 14.04
C PHE A 18 -27.05 -6.11 12.69
N ASP A 19 -26.37 -6.41 11.58
CA ASP A 19 -26.63 -5.72 10.30
C ASP A 19 -26.45 -6.59 9.05
N TYR A 20 -26.93 -7.83 9.11
CA TYR A 20 -26.81 -8.77 7.99
C TYR A 20 -27.65 -8.41 6.76
N PHE A 21 -28.82 -7.79 6.97
CA PHE A 21 -29.78 -7.58 5.89
C PHE A 21 -29.33 -6.52 4.88
N ASN A 22 -28.32 -5.73 5.23
CA ASN A 22 -27.76 -4.72 4.34
C ASN A 22 -26.24 -4.92 4.21
N GLN A 23 -25.85 -5.49 3.07
CA GLN A 23 -24.44 -5.74 2.72
C GLN A 23 -23.58 -4.47 2.87
N SER A 24 -24.14 -3.30 2.54
CA SER A 24 -23.42 -2.03 2.59
C SER A 24 -22.98 -1.64 4.00
N ASN A 25 -23.77 -1.98 5.02
CA ASN A 25 -23.48 -1.63 6.40
C ASN A 25 -22.30 -2.43 6.98
N ILE A 26 -21.99 -3.58 6.38
CA ILE A 26 -20.88 -4.45 6.80
C ILE A 26 -19.67 -4.28 5.90
N TYR A 27 -19.84 -4.48 4.60
CA TYR A 27 -18.70 -4.64 3.67
C TYR A 27 -18.35 -3.38 2.90
N GLU A 28 -19.28 -2.43 2.79
CA GLU A 28 -19.12 -1.20 2.02
C GLU A 28 -18.91 0.03 2.92
N TYR A 29 -18.53 -0.21 4.18
CA TYR A 29 -18.24 0.86 5.14
C TYR A 29 -17.20 1.84 4.59
N ASP A 30 -17.44 3.15 4.71
CA ASP A 30 -16.56 4.16 4.13
C ASP A 30 -15.10 4.03 4.66
N PRO A 31 -14.09 3.84 3.80
CA PRO A 31 -12.70 3.78 4.24
C PRO A 31 -12.17 5.10 4.83
N TYR A 32 -12.88 6.22 4.61
CA TYR A 32 -12.54 7.54 5.16
C TYR A 32 -13.43 7.93 6.35
N HIS A 33 -14.00 6.95 7.03
CA HIS A 33 -14.87 7.20 8.18
C HIS A 33 -14.10 7.82 9.37
N ASP A 34 -14.54 9.00 9.80
CA ASP A 34 -13.99 9.79 10.91
C ASP A 34 -14.93 9.94 12.12
N GLY A 35 -16.09 9.28 12.09
CA GLY A 35 -17.06 9.29 13.18
C GLY A 35 -18.48 9.05 12.69
N SER A 36 -19.39 8.75 13.61
CA SER A 36 -20.81 8.63 13.29
C SER A 36 -21.33 9.93 12.63
N PRO A 37 -22.14 9.88 11.56
CA PRO A 37 -22.76 11.06 10.97
C PRO A 37 -23.56 11.89 11.99
N ASN A 38 -24.04 11.23 13.06
CA ASN A 38 -24.80 11.84 14.13
C ASN A 38 -23.94 12.34 15.30
N SER A 39 -22.62 12.17 15.22
CA SER A 39 -21.65 12.59 16.25
C SER A 39 -20.33 13.03 15.60
N PRO A 40 -20.35 14.14 14.85
CA PRO A 40 -19.14 14.72 14.26
C PRO A 40 -18.09 15.02 15.35
N GLY A 41 -16.82 14.76 15.05
CA GLY A 41 -15.71 14.95 15.98
C GLY A 41 -15.42 13.77 16.92
N GLU A 42 -16.04 12.59 16.72
CA GLU A 42 -15.70 11.36 17.46
C GLU A 42 -14.24 10.95 17.25
N ARG A 43 -13.68 11.18 16.05
CA ARG A 43 -12.27 10.93 15.73
C ARG A 43 -11.63 12.19 15.16
N PRO A 44 -11.33 13.20 15.99
CA PRO A 44 -10.94 14.53 15.54
C PRO A 44 -9.62 14.52 14.75
N LEU A 45 -8.73 13.55 15.02
CA LEU A 45 -7.51 13.36 14.23
C LEU A 45 -7.84 12.82 12.83
N ALA A 46 -8.72 11.83 12.72
CA ALA A 46 -9.11 11.26 11.42
C ALA A 46 -9.83 12.32 10.58
N GLU A 47 -10.77 13.04 11.17
CA GLU A 47 -11.48 14.15 10.53
C GLU A 47 -10.50 15.19 9.98
N LYS A 48 -9.50 15.59 10.77
CA LYS A 48 -8.49 16.55 10.33
C LYS A 48 -7.63 16.02 9.17
N LEU A 49 -7.24 14.75 9.21
CA LEU A 49 -6.40 14.14 8.18
C LEU A 49 -7.19 13.87 6.88
N PHE A 50 -8.43 13.42 6.97
CA PHE A 50 -9.25 13.09 5.80
C PHE A 50 -9.82 14.33 5.10
N ASN A 51 -9.89 15.47 5.78
CA ASN A 51 -10.23 16.76 5.20
C ASN A 51 -9.02 17.53 4.64
N ASP A 52 -7.80 17.02 4.81
CA ASP A 52 -6.59 17.57 4.19
C ASP A 52 -6.27 16.78 2.90
N PRO A 53 -6.26 17.44 1.72
CA PRO A 53 -6.05 16.74 0.44
C PRO A 53 -4.77 15.91 0.36
N LEU A 54 -3.67 16.39 0.97
CA LEU A 54 -2.39 15.69 0.96
C LEU A 54 -2.47 14.41 1.79
N TYR A 55 -2.95 14.53 3.03
CA TYR A 55 -3.04 13.37 3.92
C TYR A 55 -4.09 12.36 3.46
N ARG A 56 -5.20 12.81 2.86
CA ARG A 56 -6.18 11.92 2.24
C ARG A 56 -5.58 11.11 1.09
N LYS A 57 -4.85 11.76 0.17
CA LYS A 57 -4.14 11.05 -0.93
C LYS A 57 -3.10 10.05 -0.40
N GLN A 58 -2.35 10.44 0.63
CA GLN A 58 -1.36 9.55 1.26
C GLN A 58 -2.03 8.34 1.94
N TYR A 59 -3.14 8.54 2.64
CA TYR A 59 -3.94 7.45 3.21
C TYR A 59 -4.45 6.50 2.11
N THR A 60 -5.00 7.06 1.02
CA THR A 60 -5.44 6.28 -0.15
C THR A 60 -4.30 5.50 -0.80
N ALA A 61 -3.08 6.05 -0.82
CA ALA A 61 -1.90 5.34 -1.33
C ALA A 61 -1.57 4.11 -0.48
N HIS A 62 -1.55 4.24 0.85
CA HIS A 62 -1.34 3.10 1.73
C HIS A 62 -2.49 2.07 1.68
N MET A 63 -3.73 2.52 1.48
CA MET A 63 -4.86 1.61 1.24
C MET A 63 -4.64 0.73 0.00
N ARG A 64 -4.17 1.31 -1.11
CA ARG A 64 -3.81 0.54 -2.32
C ARG A 64 -2.72 -0.49 -2.02
N THR A 65 -1.67 -0.11 -1.30
CA THR A 65 -0.61 -1.04 -0.87
C THR A 65 -1.15 -2.19 -0.01
N ILE A 66 -2.01 -1.91 0.97
CA ILE A 66 -2.64 -2.95 1.81
C ILE A 66 -3.49 -3.90 0.96
N ILE A 67 -4.29 -3.39 0.02
CA ILE A 67 -5.13 -4.21 -0.86
C ILE A 67 -4.28 -5.14 -1.73
N ASN A 68 -3.16 -4.64 -2.24
CA ASN A 68 -2.26 -5.40 -3.12
C ASN A 68 -1.43 -6.44 -2.37
N GLU A 69 -0.91 -6.09 -1.19
CA GLU A 69 0.07 -6.92 -0.49
C GLU A 69 -0.54 -7.79 0.62
N SER A 70 -1.60 -7.32 1.30
CA SER A 70 -2.09 -7.93 2.53
C SER A 70 -3.41 -8.69 2.37
N LEU A 71 -4.15 -8.46 1.28
CA LEU A 71 -5.44 -9.12 1.01
C LEU A 71 -5.31 -10.25 -0.04
N ASP A 72 -4.20 -11.00 0.01
CA ASP A 72 -4.02 -12.24 -0.75
C ASP A 72 -4.69 -13.40 0.00
N THR A 73 -5.79 -13.92 -0.55
CA THR A 73 -6.59 -14.96 0.10
C THR A 73 -5.86 -16.30 0.17
N ALA A 74 -4.88 -16.58 -0.68
CA ALA A 74 -4.09 -17.81 -0.59
C ALA A 74 -3.10 -17.74 0.60
N VAL A 75 -2.43 -16.60 0.79
CA VAL A 75 -1.55 -16.37 1.95
C VAL A 75 -2.35 -16.43 3.25
N ILE A 76 -3.49 -15.75 3.31
CA ILE A 76 -4.35 -15.72 4.50
C ILE A 76 -4.89 -17.11 4.83
N ARG A 77 -5.39 -17.87 3.84
CA ARG A 77 -5.83 -19.26 4.07
C ARG A 77 -4.72 -20.13 4.62
N ASN A 78 -3.50 -20.00 4.10
CA ASN A 78 -2.38 -20.79 4.59
C ASN A 78 -2.05 -20.46 6.06
N GLN A 79 -2.04 -19.18 6.43
CA GLN A 79 -1.85 -18.76 7.84
C GLN A 79 -2.97 -19.29 8.75
N ILE A 80 -4.22 -19.19 8.31
CA ILE A 80 -5.37 -19.74 9.05
C ILE A 80 -5.24 -21.24 9.24
N ASN A 81 -4.88 -21.99 8.20
CA ASN A 81 -4.69 -23.44 8.29
C ASN A 81 -3.59 -23.80 9.30
N GLN A 82 -2.49 -23.03 9.34
CA GLN A 82 -1.41 -23.22 10.33
C GLN A 82 -1.90 -22.96 11.75
N LEU A 83 -2.62 -21.85 11.98
CA LEU A 83 -3.20 -21.51 13.28
C LEU A 83 -4.24 -22.55 13.72
N GLN A 84 -5.07 -23.01 12.78
CA GLN A 84 -6.09 -24.00 13.06
C GLN A 84 -5.50 -25.37 13.39
N ALA A 85 -4.47 -25.80 12.67
CA ALA A 85 -3.75 -27.03 12.97
C ALA A 85 -3.08 -26.97 14.35
N LEU A 86 -2.47 -25.83 14.69
CA LEU A 86 -1.85 -25.62 16.01
C LEU A 86 -2.87 -25.72 17.14
N ALA A 87 -4.04 -25.11 16.98
CA ALA A 87 -5.07 -25.05 18.00
C ALA A 87 -6.03 -26.26 18.02
N HIS A 88 -6.03 -27.12 16.99
CA HIS A 88 -7.02 -28.18 16.78
C HIS A 88 -7.27 -29.04 18.02
N ASN A 89 -6.21 -29.63 18.60
CA ASN A 89 -6.37 -30.54 19.74
C ASN A 89 -6.93 -29.83 20.97
N ALA A 90 -6.56 -28.58 21.20
CA ALA A 90 -7.11 -27.80 22.31
C ALA A 90 -8.59 -27.45 22.07
N ALA A 91 -8.90 -26.99 20.84
CA ALA A 91 -10.26 -26.66 20.44
C ALA A 91 -11.20 -27.87 20.50
N ASP A 92 -10.77 -29.06 20.03
CA ASP A 92 -11.60 -30.27 19.99
C ASP A 92 -11.85 -30.88 21.38
N ASN A 93 -10.90 -30.76 22.31
CA ASN A 93 -11.07 -31.26 23.67
C ASN A 93 -11.83 -30.32 24.61
N ASP A 94 -11.99 -29.04 24.24
CA ASP A 94 -12.65 -28.03 25.09
C ASP A 94 -14.15 -28.34 25.32
N GLN A 95 -14.53 -28.69 26.54
CA GLN A 95 -15.94 -28.98 26.87
C GLN A 95 -16.84 -27.74 26.85
N TRP A 96 -16.27 -26.53 26.79
CA TRP A 96 -16.96 -25.24 26.82
C TRP A 96 -16.84 -24.45 25.52
N LYS A 97 -16.38 -25.08 24.42
CA LYS A 97 -16.32 -24.42 23.11
C LYS A 97 -17.70 -23.92 22.68
N GLY A 98 -17.77 -22.65 22.26
CA GLY A 98 -19.01 -22.02 21.80
C GLY A 98 -19.47 -22.47 20.40
N PHE A 99 -18.57 -23.09 19.62
CA PHE A 99 -18.84 -23.54 18.25
C PHE A 99 -18.38 -24.98 18.05
N THR A 100 -19.05 -25.70 17.17
CA THR A 100 -18.66 -27.06 16.77
C THR A 100 -17.36 -27.05 15.96
N MET A 101 -16.63 -28.18 15.93
CA MET A 101 -15.44 -28.29 15.07
C MET A 101 -15.77 -28.18 13.57
N ALA A 102 -17.00 -28.51 13.15
CA ALA A 102 -17.43 -28.25 11.77
C ALA A 102 -17.46 -26.74 11.48
N GLN A 103 -18.02 -25.95 12.40
CA GLN A 103 -18.10 -24.49 12.31
C GLN A 103 -16.72 -23.84 12.42
N TYR A 104 -15.85 -24.38 13.26
CA TYR A 104 -14.44 -23.96 13.37
C TYR A 104 -13.76 -23.91 12.00
N TYR A 105 -13.94 -24.94 11.17
CA TYR A 105 -13.39 -24.97 9.81
C TYR A 105 -14.22 -24.17 8.80
N SER A 106 -15.54 -24.31 8.80
CA SER A 106 -16.37 -23.68 7.77
C SER A 106 -16.41 -22.16 7.87
N ASN A 107 -16.19 -21.57 9.06
CA ASN A 107 -16.22 -20.11 9.24
C ASN A 107 -15.11 -19.39 8.48
N VAL A 108 -14.05 -20.11 8.11
CA VAL A 108 -12.98 -19.53 7.30
C VAL A 108 -13.53 -19.07 5.95
N GLU A 109 -14.37 -19.88 5.31
CA GLU A 109 -14.87 -19.60 3.96
C GLU A 109 -16.22 -18.88 3.95
N SER A 110 -17.05 -19.05 4.99
CA SER A 110 -18.43 -18.54 4.96
C SER A 110 -18.94 -18.13 6.34
N ALA A 111 -19.89 -17.20 6.34
CA ALA A 111 -20.58 -16.79 7.54
C ALA A 111 -21.33 -17.96 8.22
N ILE A 112 -21.47 -17.90 9.54
CA ILE A 112 -22.15 -18.91 10.35
C ILE A 112 -23.32 -18.28 11.10
N TRP A 113 -24.40 -19.05 11.23
CA TRP A 113 -25.62 -18.66 11.92
C TRP A 113 -25.95 -19.61 13.07
N THR A 114 -25.96 -19.09 14.29
CA THR A 114 -26.34 -19.83 15.52
C THR A 114 -27.16 -18.93 16.42
N SER A 115 -28.39 -18.61 16.02
CA SER A 115 -29.25 -17.57 16.64
C SER A 115 -28.67 -16.15 16.61
N TRP A 116 -27.42 -16.02 16.17
CA TRP A 116 -26.66 -14.80 15.92
C TRP A 116 -25.76 -15.04 14.69
N GLY A 117 -25.36 -13.97 14.01
CA GLY A 117 -24.54 -14.01 12.79
C GLY A 117 -23.07 -13.77 13.07
N PHE A 118 -22.21 -14.61 12.49
CA PHE A 118 -20.76 -14.49 12.56
C PHE A 118 -20.16 -14.44 11.16
N GLY A 119 -19.38 -13.41 10.87
CA GLY A 119 -18.74 -13.21 9.57
C GLY A 119 -17.77 -14.31 9.21
N GLY A 120 -17.73 -14.67 7.92
CA GLY A 120 -16.73 -15.59 7.39
C GLY A 120 -15.51 -14.84 6.88
N ILE A 121 -14.30 -15.32 7.17
CA ILE A 121 -13.07 -14.55 6.90
C ILE A 121 -12.90 -14.28 5.39
N MET A 122 -12.96 -15.32 4.56
CA MET A 122 -12.79 -15.19 3.10
C MET A 122 -13.94 -14.42 2.47
N SER A 123 -15.18 -14.76 2.84
CA SER A 123 -16.36 -14.04 2.33
C SER A 123 -16.31 -12.53 2.64
N THR A 124 -15.79 -12.14 3.81
CA THR A 124 -15.63 -10.73 4.17
C THR A 124 -14.52 -10.08 3.36
N ILE A 125 -13.37 -10.74 3.19
CA ILE A 125 -12.26 -10.21 2.38
C ILE A 125 -12.72 -10.00 0.93
N ASP A 126 -13.40 -10.98 0.33
CA ASP A 126 -13.83 -10.93 -1.05
C ASP A 126 -14.81 -9.77 -1.28
N ALA A 127 -15.85 -9.66 -0.44
CA ALA A 127 -16.83 -8.58 -0.52
C ALA A 127 -16.18 -7.20 -0.29
N ARG A 128 -15.32 -7.07 0.73
CA ARG A 128 -14.65 -5.81 1.05
C ARG A 128 -13.68 -5.39 -0.04
N LYS A 129 -12.90 -6.34 -0.58
CA LYS A 129 -11.92 -6.08 -1.65
C LYS A 129 -12.62 -5.62 -2.92
N GLN A 130 -13.75 -6.24 -3.28
CA GLN A 130 -14.55 -5.81 -4.42
C GLN A 130 -15.01 -4.35 -4.27
N TYR A 131 -15.55 -3.98 -3.10
CA TYR A 131 -15.95 -2.60 -2.83
C TYR A 131 -14.76 -1.62 -2.95
N LEU A 132 -13.65 -1.90 -2.26
CA LEU A 132 -12.48 -1.02 -2.25
C LEU A 132 -11.86 -0.84 -3.64
N LEU A 133 -11.80 -1.89 -4.46
CA LEU A 133 -11.29 -1.82 -5.84
C LEU A 133 -12.18 -0.98 -6.76
N SER A 134 -13.47 -0.85 -6.43
CA SER A 134 -14.41 0.00 -7.16
C SER A 134 -14.54 1.42 -6.59
N HIS A 135 -13.87 1.72 -5.47
CA HIS A 135 -14.02 3.01 -4.80
C HIS A 135 -13.44 4.14 -5.67
N PRO A 136 -14.15 5.27 -5.86
CA PRO A 136 -13.76 6.34 -6.79
C PRO A 136 -12.36 6.91 -6.56
N GLU A 137 -11.90 7.02 -5.31
CA GLU A 137 -10.54 7.52 -5.00
C GLU A 137 -9.46 6.42 -5.03
N ILE A 138 -9.81 5.18 -4.68
CA ILE A 138 -8.83 4.08 -4.56
C ILE A 138 -8.51 3.50 -5.95
N SER A 139 -9.50 3.47 -6.84
CA SER A 139 -9.36 2.98 -8.22
C SER A 139 -8.55 3.90 -9.15
N GLN A 140 -8.20 5.11 -8.69
CA GLN A 140 -7.39 6.04 -9.45
C GLN A 140 -5.98 5.49 -9.72
N VAL A 141 -5.46 5.79 -10.92
CA VAL A 141 -4.12 5.35 -11.34
C VAL A 141 -3.07 6.30 -10.75
N PRO A 142 -2.24 5.85 -9.79
CA PRO A 142 -1.20 6.69 -9.23
C PRO A 142 -0.02 6.85 -10.19
N PRO A 143 0.91 7.78 -9.90
CA PRO A 143 2.20 7.80 -10.58
C PRO A 143 2.96 6.47 -10.43
N LEU A 144 3.99 6.29 -11.26
CA LEU A 144 4.92 5.17 -11.16
C LEU A 144 6.30 5.69 -10.78
N ILE A 145 6.86 5.23 -9.67
CA ILE A 145 8.25 5.51 -9.27
C ILE A 145 9.10 4.26 -9.52
N SER A 146 10.24 4.40 -10.19
CA SER A 146 11.19 3.32 -10.44
C SER A 146 12.63 3.83 -10.43
N ASN A 147 13.60 2.91 -10.39
CA ASN A 147 15.03 3.20 -10.50
C ASN A 147 15.54 4.28 -9.51
N VAL A 148 15.02 4.29 -8.28
CA VAL A 148 15.52 5.17 -7.22
C VAL A 148 16.99 4.86 -6.94
N SER A 149 17.86 5.85 -7.08
CA SER A 149 19.30 5.72 -6.85
C SER A 149 19.87 6.95 -6.15
N VAL A 150 21.01 6.76 -5.47
CA VAL A 150 21.75 7.87 -4.85
C VAL A 150 23.21 7.76 -5.25
N ASN A 151 23.71 8.78 -5.95
CA ASN A 151 25.08 8.84 -6.43
C ASN A 151 25.69 10.21 -6.06
N ASN A 152 26.80 10.23 -5.33
CA ASN A 152 27.50 11.49 -4.98
C ASN A 152 26.60 12.58 -4.38
N ASN A 153 25.75 12.21 -3.42
CA ASN A 153 24.73 13.07 -2.80
C ASN A 153 23.61 13.54 -3.75
N LEU A 154 23.51 13.04 -4.98
CA LEU A 154 22.39 13.28 -5.88
C LEU A 154 21.41 12.10 -5.78
N VAL A 155 20.14 12.38 -5.49
CA VAL A 155 19.05 11.38 -5.55
C VAL A 155 18.37 11.51 -6.90
N GLU A 156 18.19 10.39 -7.59
CA GLU A 156 17.51 10.31 -8.88
C GLU A 156 16.40 9.25 -8.82
N ALA A 157 15.29 9.49 -9.51
CA ALA A 157 14.24 8.51 -9.72
C ALA A 157 13.50 8.72 -11.03
N ASN A 158 13.15 7.62 -11.69
CA ASN A 158 12.29 7.66 -12.87
C ASN A 158 10.84 7.74 -12.39
N VAL A 159 10.14 8.83 -12.72
CA VAL A 159 8.75 9.04 -12.34
C VAL A 159 7.89 9.32 -13.56
N PHE A 160 6.79 8.57 -13.67
CA PHE A 160 5.81 8.74 -14.75
C PHE A 160 4.44 9.11 -14.19
N ASN A 161 3.67 9.87 -14.98
CA ASN A 161 2.32 10.31 -14.63
C ASN A 161 2.30 11.08 -13.30
N SER A 162 3.23 12.01 -13.11
CA SER A 162 3.34 12.87 -11.92
C SER A 162 3.13 14.34 -12.28
N SER A 163 2.46 15.08 -11.40
CA SER A 163 2.45 16.55 -11.38
C SER A 163 3.47 17.10 -10.39
N SER A 164 3.83 16.33 -9.36
CA SER A 164 4.83 16.70 -8.37
C SER A 164 5.56 15.46 -7.82
N VAL A 165 6.83 15.65 -7.48
CA VAL A 165 7.70 14.63 -6.89
C VAL A 165 8.48 15.27 -5.76
N ASP A 166 8.41 14.67 -4.58
CA ASP A 166 9.09 15.12 -3.37
C ASP A 166 10.01 14.03 -2.83
N LEU A 167 11.21 14.45 -2.42
CA LEU A 167 12.06 13.72 -1.50
C LEU A 167 11.60 14.02 -0.07
N MET A 168 11.15 12.98 0.61
CA MET A 168 10.81 13.02 2.03
C MET A 168 12.01 12.50 2.82
N ILE A 169 12.65 13.35 3.63
CA ILE A 169 13.93 13.02 4.27
C ILE A 169 14.00 13.45 5.73
N THR A 170 14.64 12.64 6.57
CA THR A 170 14.87 12.91 8.01
C THR A 170 16.24 12.44 8.46
N SER A 171 16.79 13.10 9.47
CA SER A 171 17.94 12.64 10.25
C SER A 171 17.56 12.24 11.68
N SER A 172 16.27 12.11 11.95
CA SER A 172 15.78 11.71 13.27
C SER A 172 16.24 10.28 13.57
N GLN A 173 16.69 10.06 14.81
CA GLN A 173 16.98 8.71 15.31
C GLN A 173 15.74 7.80 15.25
N TYR A 174 14.55 8.40 15.40
CA TYR A 174 13.26 7.74 15.17
C TYR A 174 12.83 7.92 13.71
N ASN A 175 12.09 6.95 13.15
CA ASN A 175 11.53 7.01 11.80
C ASN A 175 10.37 8.04 11.74
N SER A 176 10.69 9.32 11.88
CA SER A 176 9.72 10.40 12.03
C SER A 176 10.31 11.75 11.60
N LYS A 177 9.45 12.77 11.53
CA LYS A 177 9.81 14.16 11.19
C LYS A 177 10.46 14.28 9.79
N PHE A 178 9.94 13.51 8.83
CA PHE A 178 10.32 13.67 7.43
C PHE A 178 9.95 15.06 6.93
N GLN A 179 10.89 15.71 6.26
CA GLN A 179 10.72 17.01 5.62
C GLN A 179 10.63 16.82 4.11
N SER A 180 9.78 17.61 3.47
CA SER A 180 9.51 17.54 2.03
C SER A 180 10.44 18.49 1.28
N PHE A 181 11.09 17.99 0.23
CA PHE A 181 11.87 18.79 -0.71
C PHE A 181 11.54 18.37 -2.14
N ALA A 182 11.22 19.34 -3.00
CA ALA A 182 10.87 19.06 -4.39
C ALA A 182 12.04 18.44 -5.17
N MET A 183 11.77 17.37 -5.91
CA MET A 183 12.64 16.83 -6.96
C MET A 183 12.22 17.42 -8.30
N ASN A 184 13.17 17.70 -9.20
CA ASN A 184 12.90 18.39 -10.47
C ASN A 184 13.43 17.60 -11.68
N ASP A 185 12.75 17.77 -12.82
CA ASP A 185 13.08 17.24 -14.15
C ASP A 185 13.20 18.44 -15.12
N ASP A 186 14.15 19.33 -14.80
CA ASP A 186 14.33 20.66 -15.41
C ASP A 186 15.68 20.86 -16.13
N GLY A 187 16.50 19.82 -16.22
CA GLY A 187 17.85 19.82 -16.80
C GLY A 187 18.89 20.59 -15.98
N ILE A 188 18.62 20.85 -14.69
CA ILE A 188 19.48 21.62 -13.78
C ILE A 188 19.63 20.87 -12.45
N ASN A 189 20.60 21.27 -11.61
CA ASN A 189 20.81 20.77 -10.24
C ASN A 189 21.02 19.25 -10.12
N GLY A 190 21.56 18.64 -11.17
CA GLY A 190 21.87 17.20 -11.22
C GLY A 190 21.01 16.45 -12.24
N ASP A 191 19.92 17.04 -12.71
CA ASP A 191 19.19 16.51 -13.86
C ASP A 191 19.93 16.84 -15.16
N LEU A 192 20.12 15.83 -16.00
CA LEU A 192 20.89 15.92 -17.24
C LEU A 192 20.03 16.38 -18.43
N THR A 193 18.75 16.01 -18.47
CA THR A 193 17.88 16.26 -19.63
C THR A 193 16.49 16.67 -19.17
N PRO A 194 16.04 17.89 -19.48
CA PRO A 194 14.73 18.35 -19.03
C PRO A 194 13.58 17.55 -19.68
N ASN A 195 12.58 17.22 -18.88
CA ASN A 195 11.34 16.51 -19.25
C ASN A 195 11.57 15.09 -19.81
N ASP A 196 12.57 14.36 -19.30
CA ASP A 196 12.81 12.96 -19.69
C ASP A 196 12.18 11.94 -18.71
N GLY A 197 11.57 12.43 -17.62
CA GLY A 197 10.96 11.64 -16.56
C GLY A 197 11.93 11.25 -15.45
N ILE A 198 13.17 11.73 -15.46
CA ILE A 198 14.16 11.52 -14.40
C ILE A 198 14.15 12.74 -13.48
N TYR A 199 13.57 12.57 -12.31
CA TYR A 199 13.55 13.60 -11.29
C TYR A 199 14.80 13.49 -10.42
N SER A 200 15.44 14.62 -10.16
CA SER A 200 16.64 14.67 -9.33
C SER A 200 16.57 15.73 -8.22
N ILE A 201 17.34 15.50 -7.16
CA ILE A 201 17.61 16.49 -6.11
C ILE A 201 18.95 16.22 -5.43
N GLN A 202 19.71 17.28 -5.16
CA GLN A 202 20.85 17.20 -4.27
C GLN A 202 20.38 17.00 -2.82
N LEU A 203 20.95 16.03 -2.11
CA LEU A 203 20.58 15.73 -0.73
C LEU A 203 20.71 16.99 0.15
N PRO A 204 19.62 17.41 0.83
CA PRO A 204 19.60 18.66 1.59
C PRO A 204 20.43 18.61 2.89
N PHE A 205 20.71 17.42 3.43
CA PHE A 205 21.44 17.24 4.69
C PHE A 205 22.93 16.91 4.46
N VAL A 206 23.68 17.83 3.86
CA VAL A 206 25.12 17.67 3.62
C VAL A 206 25.88 17.53 4.95
N GLY A 207 26.69 16.49 5.09
CA GLY A 207 27.51 16.22 6.28
C GLY A 207 26.82 15.45 7.40
N ASN A 208 25.53 15.10 7.25
CA ASN A 208 24.88 14.14 8.14
C ASN A 208 25.25 12.71 7.74
N THR A 209 25.45 11.86 8.73
CA THR A 209 26.06 10.54 8.55
C THR A 209 25.02 9.44 8.46
N ASN A 210 23.75 9.70 8.77
CA ASN A 210 22.65 8.74 8.62
C ASN A 210 21.35 9.49 8.31
N VAL A 211 20.98 9.53 7.04
CA VAL A 211 19.68 10.07 6.61
C VAL A 211 18.79 8.95 6.12
N LYS A 212 17.50 9.08 6.42
CA LYS A 212 16.44 8.17 5.96
C LYS A 212 15.57 8.94 5.01
N PHE A 213 15.24 8.36 3.87
CA PHE A 213 14.38 9.02 2.90
C PHE A 213 13.45 8.07 2.17
N TYR A 214 12.37 8.62 1.63
CA TYR A 214 11.49 7.98 0.66
C TYR A 214 11.07 9.02 -0.37
N ILE A 215 10.54 8.58 -1.50
CA ILE A 215 10.02 9.46 -2.54
C ILE A 215 8.51 9.41 -2.50
N ARG A 216 7.87 10.57 -2.57
CA ARG A 216 6.43 10.73 -2.73
C ARG A 216 6.18 11.37 -4.09
N ALA A 217 5.35 10.74 -4.91
CA ALA A 217 4.91 11.33 -6.17
C ALA A 217 3.39 11.36 -6.21
N GLU A 218 2.82 12.42 -6.76
CA GLU A 218 1.39 12.54 -6.98
C GLU A 218 1.06 13.11 -8.36
N ASN A 219 -0.15 12.80 -8.82
CA ASN A 219 -0.83 13.50 -9.89
C ASN A 219 -2.09 14.18 -9.34
N ASN A 220 -2.96 14.68 -10.22
CA ASN A 220 -4.20 15.35 -9.83
C ASN A 220 -5.09 14.45 -8.96
N ASP A 221 -5.08 13.14 -9.17
CA ASP A 221 -6.07 12.21 -8.63
C ASP A 221 -5.51 11.30 -7.52
N ALA A 222 -4.22 10.94 -7.58
CA ALA A 222 -3.63 9.89 -6.75
C ALA A 222 -2.15 10.12 -6.42
N MET A 223 -1.69 9.44 -5.37
CA MET A 223 -0.32 9.46 -4.84
C MET A 223 0.29 8.06 -4.77
N ILE A 224 1.61 7.96 -4.91
CA ILE A 224 2.39 6.76 -4.61
C ILE A 224 3.61 7.13 -3.75
N LEU A 225 4.09 6.18 -2.97
CA LEU A 225 5.31 6.31 -2.18
C LEU A 225 6.32 5.23 -2.59
N SER A 226 7.60 5.54 -2.48
CA SER A 226 8.69 4.59 -2.73
C SER A 226 9.68 4.67 -1.57
N PRO A 227 9.79 3.62 -0.73
CA PRO A 227 9.01 2.39 -0.73
C PRO A 227 7.50 2.60 -0.47
N GLU A 228 6.65 1.65 -0.86
CA GLU A 228 5.18 1.76 -0.69
C GLU A 228 4.75 1.79 0.79
N ARG A 229 5.54 1.17 1.66
CA ARG A 229 5.39 1.19 3.12
C ARG A 229 6.17 2.32 3.79
N ALA A 230 6.30 3.47 3.11
CA ALA A 230 7.03 4.65 3.60
C ALA A 230 6.73 4.98 5.08
N GLU A 231 7.75 5.46 5.79
CA GLU A 231 7.79 5.70 7.25
C GLU A 231 7.86 4.43 8.13
N TYR A 232 7.54 3.26 7.60
CA TYR A 232 7.99 1.97 8.13
C TYR A 232 9.24 1.46 7.42
N GLU A 233 9.25 1.61 6.10
CA GLU A 233 10.36 1.30 5.21
C GLU A 233 10.86 2.59 4.54
N PHE A 234 12.16 2.67 4.30
CA PHE A 234 12.81 3.84 3.72
C PHE A 234 14.18 3.43 3.17
N TYR A 235 14.72 4.27 2.30
CA TYR A 235 16.12 4.21 1.89
C TYR A 235 16.99 4.86 2.96
N GLU A 236 18.20 4.35 3.14
CA GLU A 236 19.21 4.93 4.03
C GLU A 236 20.41 5.40 3.23
N TYR A 237 20.99 6.53 3.64
CA TYR A 237 22.20 7.07 3.03
C TYR A 237 23.16 7.63 4.09
N SER A 238 24.46 7.41 3.88
CA SER A 238 25.55 7.88 4.75
C SER A 238 26.69 8.49 3.92
N THR A 239 27.22 9.62 4.38
CA THR A 239 28.34 10.33 3.73
C THR A 239 29.73 9.84 4.17
N ILE A 240 29.83 8.92 5.15
CA ILE A 240 31.11 8.51 5.76
C ILE A 240 31.83 7.38 5.00
N SER A 241 31.23 6.75 4.00
CA SER A 241 31.91 5.73 3.21
C SER A 241 31.60 5.86 1.74
N GLY A 242 32.64 6.04 0.91
CA GLY A 242 32.61 5.74 -0.53
C GLY A 242 32.45 4.24 -0.82
N LEU A 243 31.56 3.58 -0.08
CA LEU A 243 31.18 2.17 -0.18
C LEU A 243 29.68 2.11 0.10
N SER A 244 28.92 1.81 -0.94
CA SER A 244 27.53 1.38 -0.84
C SER A 244 27.52 -0.09 -0.40
N ASP A 245 27.05 -0.35 0.81
CA ASP A 245 26.51 -1.66 1.19
C ASP A 245 25.32 -1.35 2.10
N SER A 246 24.08 -1.58 1.68
CA SER A 246 23.58 -2.91 1.35
C SER A 246 22.58 -2.87 0.18
N GLN A 247 22.88 -3.64 -0.86
CA GLN A 247 21.82 -4.21 -1.68
C GLN A 247 21.15 -5.32 -0.88
N ILE A 248 19.93 -5.07 -0.40
CA ILE A 248 18.91 -6.11 -0.41
C ILE A 248 17.99 -5.77 -1.58
N SER A 249 18.48 -6.01 -2.80
CA SER A 249 17.65 -5.98 -4.00
C SER A 249 17.34 -7.41 -4.42
N ASN A 250 16.29 -7.96 -3.83
CA ASN A 250 15.35 -8.76 -4.62
C ASN A 250 14.21 -7.84 -5.08
N LYS A 251 14.51 -6.59 -5.45
CA LYS A 251 13.50 -5.61 -5.84
C LYS A 251 13.34 -5.69 -7.36
N ARG A 252 12.18 -6.18 -7.77
CA ARG A 252 11.72 -6.21 -9.15
C ARG A 252 11.75 -4.80 -9.76
N THR A 253 12.67 -4.54 -10.70
CA THR A 253 12.79 -3.24 -11.39
C THR A 253 12.32 -3.35 -12.83
N LEU A 254 11.58 -2.36 -13.32
CA LEU A 254 11.11 -2.34 -14.71
C LEU A 254 12.30 -2.06 -15.64
N LEU A 255 12.59 -3.00 -16.53
CA LEU A 255 13.65 -2.87 -17.53
C LEU A 255 13.13 -2.27 -18.84
N LYS A 256 11.98 -2.74 -19.30
CA LYS A 256 11.51 -2.46 -20.67
C LYS A 256 10.01 -2.60 -20.81
N VAL A 257 9.43 -1.78 -21.68
CA VAL A 257 8.04 -1.88 -22.12
C VAL A 257 8.02 -2.15 -23.62
N CYS A 258 7.31 -3.18 -24.04
CA CYS A 258 7.16 -3.50 -25.46
C CYS A 258 5.72 -3.83 -25.85
N ASP A 259 5.42 -3.68 -27.14
CA ASP A 259 4.15 -4.10 -27.72
C ASP A 259 4.07 -5.64 -27.88
N VAL A 260 2.94 -6.13 -28.41
CA VAL A 260 2.71 -7.56 -28.69
C VAL A 260 3.74 -8.14 -29.67
N LEU A 261 4.43 -7.31 -30.45
CA LEU A 261 5.46 -7.70 -31.40
C LEU A 261 6.89 -7.56 -30.84
N GLY A 262 7.03 -7.25 -29.54
CA GLY A 262 8.32 -7.12 -28.86
C GLY A 262 9.09 -5.84 -29.20
N ARG A 263 8.46 -4.89 -29.89
CA ARG A 263 9.07 -3.60 -30.21
C ARG A 263 8.99 -2.69 -29.01
N GLU A 264 10.07 -1.97 -28.71
CA GLU A 264 10.03 -0.94 -27.66
C GLU A 264 8.96 0.07 -27.97
N SER A 265 8.06 0.24 -27.02
CA SER A 265 6.91 1.11 -27.16
C SER A 265 6.88 2.06 -25.99
N ARG A 266 6.57 3.32 -26.28
CA ARG A 266 6.03 4.22 -25.27
C ARG A 266 4.70 3.64 -24.79
N MET A 267 4.29 3.93 -23.55
CA MET A 267 3.03 3.38 -23.03
C MET A 267 1.84 3.97 -23.80
N ILE A 268 1.31 3.23 -24.78
CA ILE A 268 0.20 3.63 -25.64
C ILE A 268 -1.12 3.12 -25.02
N TYR A 269 -2.12 4.00 -24.97
CA TYR A 269 -3.46 3.69 -24.46
C TYR A 269 -4.21 2.69 -25.35
N ASN A 270 -5.14 1.96 -24.75
CA ASN A 270 -6.04 0.99 -25.37
C ASN A 270 -5.33 -0.13 -26.15
N GLN A 271 -4.06 -0.42 -25.81
CA GLN A 271 -3.27 -1.51 -26.39
C GLN A 271 -2.62 -2.38 -25.31
N PRO A 272 -2.46 -3.69 -25.56
CA PRO A 272 -1.70 -4.56 -24.67
C PRO A 272 -0.20 -4.23 -24.71
N LEU A 273 0.36 -3.93 -23.54
CA LEU A 273 1.77 -3.66 -23.30
C LEU A 273 2.36 -4.73 -22.40
N PHE A 274 3.62 -5.10 -22.65
CA PHE A 274 4.38 -6.05 -21.85
C PHE A 274 5.49 -5.31 -21.10
N PHE A 275 5.51 -5.47 -19.78
CA PHE A 275 6.44 -4.85 -18.86
C PHE A 275 7.42 -5.94 -18.42
N LEU A 276 8.68 -5.82 -18.83
CA LEU A 276 9.74 -6.77 -18.52
C LEU A 276 10.54 -6.26 -17.32
N TYR A 277 10.77 -7.12 -16.34
CA TYR A 277 11.44 -6.75 -15.09
C TYR A 277 12.79 -7.45 -14.93
N SER A 278 13.63 -6.92 -14.03
CA SER A 278 14.98 -7.40 -13.75
C SER A 278 15.05 -8.80 -13.15
N ASP A 279 13.95 -9.27 -12.56
CA ASP A 279 13.79 -10.64 -12.07
C ASP A 279 13.34 -11.63 -13.15
N GLY A 280 13.22 -11.19 -14.40
CA GLY A 280 12.77 -12.00 -15.54
C GLY A 280 11.25 -12.16 -15.65
N THR A 281 10.47 -11.55 -14.75
CA THR A 281 9.01 -11.56 -14.85
C THR A 281 8.52 -10.63 -15.96
N VAL A 282 7.34 -10.95 -16.51
CA VAL A 282 6.67 -10.14 -17.53
C VAL A 282 5.22 -9.89 -17.12
N GLU A 283 4.81 -8.62 -17.06
CA GLU A 283 3.40 -8.25 -16.87
C GLU A 283 2.77 -7.77 -18.17
N LYS A 284 1.58 -8.30 -18.48
CA LYS A 284 0.73 -7.78 -19.54
C LYS A 284 -0.27 -6.79 -18.94
N LYS A 285 -0.26 -5.54 -19.40
CA LYS A 285 -1.22 -4.49 -19.01
C LYS A 285 -1.89 -3.88 -20.24
N ILE A 286 -3.13 -3.44 -20.08
CA ILE A 286 -3.79 -2.53 -21.02
C ILE A 286 -4.07 -1.27 -20.23
N ILE A 287 -3.51 -0.14 -20.68
CA ILE A 287 -3.74 1.16 -20.06
C ILE A 287 -4.89 1.80 -20.83
N PHE A 288 -5.98 2.11 -20.15
CA PHE A 288 -7.13 2.77 -20.77
C PHE A 288 -6.99 4.29 -20.65
N GLU A 289 -7.58 5.03 -21.59
CA GLU A 289 -7.78 6.48 -21.51
C GLU A 289 -8.91 6.82 -20.52
#